data_AF-L7QWC5-F1
#
_entry.id   AF-L7QWC5-F1
#
_cell.length_a   1.000
_cell.length_b   1.000
_cell.length_c   1.000
_cell.angle_alpha   90.00
_cell.angle_beta   90.00
_cell.angle_gamma   90.00
#
_symmetry.space_group_name_H-M   'P 1'
#
loop_
_entity.id
_entity.type
_entity.pdbx_description
1 polymer ?
#
loop_
_entity_poly.entity_id
_entity_poly.type
_entity_poly.pdbx_seq_one_letter_code
_entity_poly.pdbx_strand_id
1 'polypeptide(L)'
;LICEAYHLMKDVLGMDQDEMSNVFDEWNKGELDSFLIEITRDILKFKDADGKYLLPKILDSAGQKGTGKWTGIAALEYGVPVTLIGEAVFARCLSALKEERVIASKTLPGSSIKFTGDKKEFLEHLRKALFASKIISYAQGFMLLREAAKVNNWHLNNGSIALMWRGGCIIRSVFLGNIKDAFTTNPQLSNLLLAPYFSERIASCQQSMRQVVAQAALVGVPAPAFSTALAFYDGYRADILPANLLQAQR
;
A
#
# COMPACT_ATOMS: atom_id res chain seq x y z
N LEU A 1 -1.17 0.72 -3.49
CA LEU A 1 -0.01 -0.20 -3.36
C LEU A 1 0.22 -1.06 -4.60
N ILE A 2 -0.46 -2.20 -4.82
CA ILE A 2 -0.18 -3.06 -6.00
C ILE A 2 -0.37 -2.30 -7.32
N CYS A 3 -1.45 -1.50 -7.43
CA CYS A 3 -1.68 -0.65 -8.59
C CYS A 3 -0.59 0.41 -8.80
N GLU A 4 0.02 0.94 -7.74
CA GLU A 4 1.12 1.90 -7.84
C GLU A 4 2.40 1.21 -8.29
N ALA A 5 2.66 -0.02 -7.82
CA ALA A 5 3.77 -0.82 -8.33
C ALA A 5 3.60 -1.11 -9.83
N TYR A 6 2.40 -1.52 -10.25
CA TYR A 6 2.06 -1.69 -11.66
C TYR A 6 2.29 -0.39 -12.47
N HIS A 7 1.80 0.76 -11.98
CA HIS A 7 1.94 2.04 -12.68
C HIS A 7 3.42 2.43 -12.86
N LEU A 8 4.25 2.23 -11.84
CA LEU A 8 5.69 2.49 -11.91
C LEU A 8 6.41 1.51 -12.84
N MET A 9 6.08 0.22 -12.82
CA MET A 9 6.65 -0.74 -13.78
C MET A 9 6.32 -0.35 -15.23
N LYS A 10 5.06 0.01 -15.49
CA LYS A 10 4.60 0.37 -16.83
C LYS A 10 5.19 1.69 -17.32
N ASP A 11 5.01 2.76 -16.57
CA ASP A 11 5.28 4.12 -17.08
C ASP A 11 6.67 4.65 -16.72
N VAL A 12 7.35 4.04 -15.74
CA VAL A 12 8.73 4.42 -15.37
C VAL A 12 9.74 3.40 -15.91
N LEU A 13 9.47 2.10 -15.77
CA LEU A 13 10.38 1.06 -16.26
C LEU A 13 10.10 0.65 -17.72
N GLY A 14 8.94 1.04 -18.28
CA GLY A 14 8.58 0.71 -19.65
C GLY A 14 8.35 -0.79 -19.86
N MET A 15 7.91 -1.50 -18.82
CA MET A 15 7.71 -2.94 -18.86
C MET A 15 6.41 -3.29 -19.56
N ASP A 16 6.42 -4.37 -20.34
CA ASP A 16 5.21 -4.93 -20.93
C ASP A 16 4.43 -5.84 -19.94
N GLN A 17 3.26 -6.31 -20.38
CA GLN A 17 2.35 -7.11 -19.55
C GLN A 17 2.92 -8.48 -19.18
N ASP A 18 3.69 -9.12 -20.08
CA ASP A 18 4.29 -10.42 -19.82
C ASP A 18 5.47 -10.27 -18.85
N GLU A 19 6.31 -9.25 -19.03
CA GLU A 19 7.38 -8.90 -18.10
C GLU A 19 6.83 -8.61 -16.70
N MET A 20 5.81 -7.76 -16.59
CA MET A 20 5.17 -7.46 -15.31
C MET A 20 4.55 -8.72 -14.69
N SER A 21 3.87 -9.56 -15.48
CA SER A 21 3.32 -10.83 -15.00
C SER A 21 4.42 -11.71 -14.40
N ASN A 22 5.57 -11.85 -15.07
CA ASN A 22 6.69 -12.66 -14.58
C ASN A 22 7.26 -12.11 -13.27
N VAL A 23 7.35 -10.79 -13.12
CA VAL A 23 7.77 -10.16 -11.86
C VAL A 23 6.79 -10.47 -10.73
N PHE A 24 5.49 -10.34 -10.96
CA PHE A 24 4.50 -10.66 -9.93
C PHE A 24 4.51 -12.17 -9.59
N ASP A 25 4.79 -13.05 -10.54
CA ASP A 25 5.01 -14.48 -10.27
C ASP A 25 6.23 -14.73 -9.38
N GLU A 26 7.34 -14.03 -9.62
CA GLU A 26 8.53 -14.10 -8.77
C GLU A 26 8.25 -13.56 -7.37
N TRP A 27 7.59 -12.40 -7.27
CA TRP A 27 7.21 -11.80 -5.98
C TRP A 27 6.29 -12.71 -5.17
N ASN A 28 5.40 -13.45 -5.85
CA ASN A 28 4.49 -14.39 -5.20
C ASN A 28 5.19 -15.62 -4.60
N LYS A 29 6.45 -15.89 -4.94
CA LYS A 29 7.24 -17.01 -4.38
C LYS A 29 7.99 -16.62 -3.11
N GLY A 30 7.94 -15.35 -2.72
CA GLY A 30 8.66 -14.81 -1.56
C GLY A 30 7.74 -14.22 -0.50
N GLU A 31 8.22 -13.17 0.18
CA GLU A 31 7.50 -12.52 1.28
C GLU A 31 6.19 -11.82 0.87
N LEU A 32 6.02 -11.58 -0.43
CA LEU A 32 4.82 -10.99 -1.00
C LEU A 32 3.76 -12.03 -1.39
N ASP A 33 4.02 -13.33 -1.20
CA ASP A 33 3.05 -14.42 -1.40
C ASP A 33 1.70 -14.03 -0.78
N SER A 34 0.74 -13.83 -1.68
CA SER A 34 -0.61 -13.45 -1.32
C SER A 34 -1.57 -13.65 -2.49
N PHE A 35 -2.83 -13.89 -2.17
CA PHE A 35 -3.87 -14.04 -3.18
C PHE A 35 -3.94 -12.84 -4.14
N LEU A 36 -3.76 -11.62 -3.64
CA LEU A 36 -3.81 -10.42 -4.49
C LEU A 36 -2.61 -10.32 -5.45
N ILE A 37 -1.43 -10.79 -5.05
CA ILE A 37 -0.25 -10.83 -5.92
C ILE A 37 -0.40 -11.94 -6.98
N GLU A 38 -0.88 -13.12 -6.56
CA GLU A 38 -1.21 -14.24 -7.44
C GLU A 38 -2.19 -13.85 -8.55
N ILE A 39 -3.35 -13.28 -8.21
CA ILE A 39 -4.32 -12.90 -9.24
C ILE A 39 -3.82 -11.72 -10.09
N THR A 40 -2.93 -10.88 -9.57
CA THR A 40 -2.35 -9.77 -10.35
C THR A 40 -1.49 -10.32 -11.49
N ARG A 41 -0.66 -11.33 -11.23
CA ARG A 41 0.06 -12.08 -12.27
C ARG A 41 -0.90 -12.59 -13.34
N ASP A 42 -1.97 -13.27 -12.93
CA ASP A 42 -2.91 -13.88 -13.87
C ASP A 42 -3.67 -12.84 -14.71
N ILE A 43 -4.07 -11.72 -14.07
CA ILE A 43 -4.73 -10.58 -14.75
C ILE A 43 -3.82 -9.96 -15.81
N LEU A 44 -2.54 -9.77 -15.51
CA LEU A 44 -1.57 -9.19 -16.46
C LEU A 44 -1.39 -10.08 -17.69
N LYS A 45 -1.41 -11.40 -17.49
CA LYS A 45 -1.23 -12.40 -18.56
C LYS A 45 -2.50 -12.67 -19.38
N PHE A 46 -3.68 -12.28 -18.89
CA PHE A 46 -4.95 -12.61 -19.52
C PHE A 46 -5.15 -11.87 -20.85
N LYS A 47 -5.40 -12.64 -21.91
CA LYS A 47 -5.72 -12.15 -23.26
C LYS A 47 -7.19 -12.37 -23.57
N ASP A 48 -7.78 -11.38 -24.23
CA ASP A 48 -9.16 -11.38 -24.72
C ASP A 48 -9.29 -12.18 -26.03
N ALA A 49 -10.50 -12.33 -26.56
CA ALA A 49 -10.79 -13.12 -27.76
C ALA A 49 -10.05 -12.64 -29.03
N ASP A 50 -9.62 -11.37 -29.06
CA ASP A 50 -8.82 -10.79 -30.14
C ASP A 50 -7.30 -11.02 -29.98
N GLY A 51 -6.88 -11.79 -28.98
CA GLY A 51 -5.49 -12.09 -28.68
C GLY A 51 -4.71 -10.95 -28.01
N LYS A 52 -5.34 -9.82 -27.70
CA LYS A 52 -4.72 -8.69 -26.98
C LYS A 52 -4.98 -8.80 -25.49
N TYR A 53 -4.08 -8.25 -24.66
CA TYR A 53 -4.29 -8.21 -23.21
C TYR A 53 -5.60 -7.50 -22.85
N LEU A 54 -6.34 -8.07 -21.91
CA LEU A 54 -7.61 -7.50 -21.47
C LEU A 54 -7.42 -6.27 -20.58
N LEU A 55 -6.44 -6.30 -19.67
CA LEU A 55 -6.26 -5.25 -18.66
C LEU A 55 -6.23 -3.81 -19.23
N PRO A 56 -5.50 -3.50 -20.33
CA PRO A 56 -5.49 -2.15 -20.91
C PRO A 56 -6.83 -1.70 -21.52
N LYS A 57 -7.77 -2.64 -21.74
CA LYS A 57 -9.12 -2.33 -22.26
C LYS A 57 -10.12 -2.06 -21.13
N ILE A 58 -9.79 -2.38 -19.89
CA ILE A 58 -10.68 -2.15 -18.74
C ILE A 58 -10.68 -0.66 -18.41
N LEU A 59 -11.87 -0.09 -18.26
CA LEU A 59 -12.04 1.32 -17.86
C LEU A 59 -11.40 1.58 -16.49
N ASP A 60 -10.53 2.59 -16.42
CA ASP A 60 -9.80 3.02 -15.20
C ASP A 60 -10.68 3.87 -14.27
N SER A 61 -11.88 3.38 -13.96
CA SER A 61 -12.83 4.02 -13.04
C SER A 61 -13.27 3.00 -11.99
N ALA A 62 -12.62 3.04 -10.82
CA ALA A 62 -12.83 2.04 -9.79
C ALA A 62 -14.10 2.32 -8.96
N GLY A 63 -15.04 1.38 -8.97
CA GLY A 63 -16.19 1.38 -8.07
C GLY A 63 -15.83 1.01 -6.62
N GLN A 64 -16.75 1.25 -5.69
CA GLN A 64 -16.63 0.81 -4.30
C GLN A 64 -18.00 0.58 -3.65
N LYS A 65 -18.07 -0.34 -2.67
CA LYS A 65 -19.31 -0.71 -1.95
C LYS A 65 -19.37 -0.14 -0.52
N GLY A 66 -18.50 0.81 -0.16
CA GLY A 66 -18.59 1.58 1.08
C GLY A 66 -17.69 1.14 2.24
N THR A 67 -17.28 -0.12 2.35
CA THR A 67 -16.50 -0.60 3.52
C THR A 67 -15.17 0.13 3.72
N GLY A 68 -14.46 0.47 2.64
CA GLY A 68 -13.25 1.30 2.73
C GLY A 68 -13.53 2.71 3.28
N LYS A 69 -14.63 3.34 2.82
CA LYS A 69 -15.09 4.64 3.34
C LYS A 69 -15.43 4.53 4.83
N TRP A 70 -16.11 3.47 5.26
CA TRP A 70 -16.42 3.25 6.68
C TRP A 70 -15.17 3.10 7.54
N THR A 71 -14.13 2.41 7.06
CA THR A 71 -12.84 2.36 7.78
C THR A 71 -12.20 3.74 7.90
N GLY A 72 -12.26 4.57 6.85
CA GLY A 72 -11.77 5.94 6.90
C GLY A 72 -12.55 6.83 7.88
N ILE A 73 -13.88 6.68 7.93
CA ILE A 73 -14.73 7.39 8.90
C ILE A 73 -14.38 6.95 10.33
N ALA A 74 -14.33 5.65 10.59
CA ALA A 74 -13.98 5.12 11.91
C ALA A 74 -12.58 5.57 12.37
N ALA A 75 -11.62 5.66 11.43
CA ALA A 75 -10.28 6.18 11.73
C ALA A 75 -10.32 7.63 12.21
N LEU A 76 -11.13 8.49 11.58
CA LEU A 76 -11.32 9.87 12.00
C LEU A 76 -12.07 9.97 13.34
N GLU A 77 -13.14 9.19 13.52
CA GLU A 77 -13.94 9.14 14.75
C GLU A 77 -13.11 8.71 15.96
N TYR A 78 -12.25 7.70 15.80
CA TYR A 78 -11.38 7.20 16.87
C TYR A 78 -10.05 7.95 16.97
N GLY A 79 -9.78 8.95 16.13
CA GLY A 79 -8.52 9.71 16.15
C GLY A 79 -7.28 8.88 15.81
N VAL A 80 -7.41 7.87 14.94
CA VAL A 80 -6.32 6.95 14.54
C VAL A 80 -5.85 7.27 13.12
N PRO A 81 -4.53 7.46 12.88
CA PRO A 81 -4.00 7.80 11.57
C PRO A 81 -3.92 6.60 10.61
N VAL A 82 -5.07 6.19 10.05
CA VAL A 82 -5.16 5.12 9.04
C VAL A 82 -4.99 5.69 7.61
N THR A 83 -3.83 6.27 7.37
CA THR A 83 -3.56 7.08 6.16
C THR A 83 -3.58 6.27 4.88
N LEU A 84 -3.00 5.06 4.83
CA LEU A 84 -2.92 4.29 3.58
C LEU A 84 -4.30 3.85 3.09
N ILE A 85 -5.16 3.37 4.00
CA ILE A 85 -6.51 2.92 3.63
C ILE A 85 -7.36 4.12 3.21
N GLY A 86 -7.22 5.26 3.90
CA GLY A 86 -7.84 6.52 3.51
C GLY A 86 -7.44 6.95 2.10
N GLU A 87 -6.14 7.01 1.80
CA GLU A 87 -5.64 7.33 0.45
C GLU A 87 -6.08 6.31 -0.60
N ALA A 88 -6.15 5.02 -0.26
CA ALA A 88 -6.66 4.02 -1.19
C ALA A 88 -8.14 4.24 -1.55
N VAL A 89 -8.95 4.80 -0.64
CA VAL A 89 -10.33 5.21 -0.91
C VAL A 89 -10.34 6.45 -1.79
N PHE A 90 -9.55 7.48 -1.48
CA PHE A 90 -9.48 8.69 -2.28
C PHE A 90 -8.95 8.44 -3.69
N ALA A 91 -7.99 7.54 -3.87
CA ALA A 91 -7.50 7.13 -5.18
C ALA A 91 -8.61 6.52 -6.05
N ARG A 92 -9.56 5.76 -5.45
CA ARG A 92 -10.75 5.27 -6.17
C ARG A 92 -11.67 6.42 -6.56
N CYS A 93 -11.96 7.34 -5.63
CA CYS A 93 -12.75 8.53 -5.92
C CYS A 93 -12.14 9.34 -7.08
N LEU A 94 -10.83 9.59 -7.04
CA LEU A 94 -10.12 10.29 -8.11
C LEU A 94 -10.19 9.54 -9.45
N SER A 95 -10.10 8.21 -9.44
CA SER A 95 -10.25 7.40 -10.66
C SER A 95 -11.65 7.54 -11.26
N ALA A 96 -12.70 7.71 -10.45
CA ALA A 96 -14.07 7.87 -10.92
C ALA A 96 -14.32 9.22 -11.61
N LEU A 97 -13.51 10.24 -11.35
CA LEU A 97 -13.53 11.54 -12.04
C LEU A 97 -12.90 11.44 -13.45
N LYS A 98 -13.27 10.42 -14.23
CA LYS A 98 -12.59 10.07 -15.49
C LYS A 98 -12.65 11.21 -16.52
N GLU A 99 -13.82 11.80 -16.72
CA GLU A 99 -14.02 12.89 -17.68
C GLU A 99 -13.19 14.12 -17.31
N GLU A 100 -13.22 14.52 -16.04
CA GLU A 100 -12.39 15.61 -15.52
C GLU A 100 -10.90 15.33 -15.70
N ARG A 101 -10.43 14.11 -15.39
CA ARG A 101 -9.02 13.72 -15.59
C ARG A 101 -8.58 13.79 -17.04
N VAL A 102 -9.45 13.43 -17.99
CA VAL A 102 -9.16 13.51 -19.43
C VAL A 102 -9.08 14.96 -19.91
N ILE A 103 -9.87 15.87 -19.34
CA ILE A 103 -9.78 17.31 -19.62
C ILE A 103 -8.49 17.88 -19.00
N ALA A 104 -8.23 17.55 -17.74
CA ALA A 104 -7.08 18.01 -16.99
C ALA A 104 -5.76 17.58 -17.65
N SER A 105 -5.66 16.36 -18.19
CA SER A 105 -4.43 15.86 -18.84
C SER A 105 -4.03 16.62 -20.10
N LYS A 106 -4.94 17.38 -20.70
CA LYS A 106 -4.66 18.25 -21.87
C LYS A 106 -4.24 19.66 -21.49
N THR A 107 -4.47 20.05 -20.24
CA THR A 107 -4.34 21.44 -19.77
C THR A 107 -3.22 21.59 -18.75
N LEU A 108 -3.10 20.64 -17.82
CA LEU A 108 -2.13 20.70 -16.74
C LEU A 108 -0.78 20.13 -17.19
N PRO A 109 0.34 20.84 -16.98
CA PRO A 109 1.65 20.34 -17.31
C PRO A 109 2.05 19.20 -16.36
N GLY A 110 2.75 18.21 -16.91
CA GLY A 110 3.39 17.13 -16.15
C GLY A 110 4.90 17.30 -16.04
N SER A 111 5.55 16.39 -15.32
CA SER A 111 7.01 16.34 -15.29
C SER A 111 7.58 15.96 -16.66
N SER A 112 8.67 16.62 -17.06
CA SER A 112 9.47 16.24 -18.23
C SER A 112 10.62 15.29 -17.89
N ILE A 113 10.81 14.96 -16.61
CA ILE A 113 11.89 14.10 -16.14
C ILE A 113 11.57 12.66 -16.50
N LYS A 114 12.53 11.98 -17.13
CA LYS A 114 12.48 10.54 -17.38
C LYS A 114 13.41 9.82 -16.42
N PHE A 115 13.03 8.63 -16.00
CA PHE A 115 13.93 7.77 -15.24
C PHE A 115 15.06 7.26 -16.12
N THR A 116 16.29 7.42 -15.67
CA THR A 116 17.52 7.01 -16.37
C THR A 116 18.38 6.06 -15.54
N GLY A 117 17.87 5.58 -14.40
CA GLY A 117 18.59 4.66 -13.53
C GLY A 117 18.50 3.21 -13.99
N ASP A 118 19.11 2.30 -13.22
CA ASP A 118 19.03 0.87 -13.49
C ASP A 118 17.62 0.34 -13.22
N LYS A 119 17.02 -0.28 -14.24
CA LYS A 119 15.64 -0.78 -14.17
C LYS A 119 15.49 -1.93 -13.17
N LYS A 120 16.48 -2.82 -13.09
CA LYS A 120 16.44 -4.01 -12.22
C LYS A 120 16.60 -3.61 -10.76
N GLU A 121 17.50 -2.68 -10.48
CA GLU A 121 17.68 -2.09 -9.16
C GLU A 121 16.40 -1.38 -8.70
N PHE A 122 15.81 -0.53 -9.55
CA PHE A 122 14.57 0.15 -9.21
C PHE A 122 13.40 -0.82 -9.01
N LEU A 123 13.34 -1.91 -9.78
CA LEU A 123 12.35 -2.96 -9.60
C LEU A 123 12.47 -3.64 -8.21
N GLU A 124 13.70 -3.88 -7.74
CA GLU A 124 13.92 -4.40 -6.39
C GLU A 124 13.57 -3.38 -5.31
N HIS A 125 13.85 -2.09 -5.53
CA HIS A 125 13.36 -1.04 -4.66
C HIS A 125 11.84 -1.02 -4.58
N LEU A 126 11.16 -1.22 -5.71
CA LEU A 126 9.71 -1.27 -5.78
C LEU A 126 9.13 -2.46 -5.02
N ARG A 127 9.75 -3.64 -5.14
CA ARG A 127 9.38 -4.84 -4.36
C ARG A 127 9.47 -4.59 -2.86
N LYS A 128 10.59 -4.03 -2.41
CA LYS A 128 10.82 -3.70 -0.99
C LYS A 128 9.87 -2.61 -0.48
N ALA A 129 9.62 -1.58 -1.28
CA ALA A 129 8.67 -0.52 -0.94
C ALA A 129 7.24 -1.05 -0.83
N LEU A 130 6.82 -1.95 -1.73
CA LEU A 130 5.54 -2.65 -1.66
C LEU A 130 5.39 -3.45 -0.37
N PHE A 131 6.40 -4.22 -0.02
CA PHE A 131 6.39 -5.01 1.20
C PHE A 131 6.35 -4.14 2.47
N ALA A 132 7.21 -3.13 2.57
CA ALA A 132 7.22 -2.22 3.72
C ALA A 132 5.91 -1.44 3.87
N SER A 133 5.34 -0.98 2.76
CA SER A 133 4.06 -0.26 2.80
C SER A 133 2.89 -1.18 3.17
N LYS A 134 2.95 -2.47 2.79
CA LYS A 134 2.03 -3.49 3.30
C LYS A 134 2.14 -3.59 4.82
N ILE A 135 3.35 -3.71 5.38
CA ILE A 135 3.55 -3.74 6.84
C ILE A 135 2.91 -2.52 7.51
N ILE A 136 3.18 -1.33 7.00
CA ILE A 136 2.67 -0.08 7.56
C ILE A 136 1.13 -0.01 7.48
N SER A 137 0.54 -0.44 6.36
CA SER A 137 -0.92 -0.50 6.23
C SER A 137 -1.56 -1.42 7.28
N TYR A 138 -0.95 -2.59 7.54
CA TYR A 138 -1.45 -3.49 8.58
C TYR A 138 -1.23 -2.92 9.98
N ALA A 139 -0.09 -2.28 10.24
CA ALA A 139 0.18 -1.61 11.51
C ALA A 139 -0.91 -0.58 11.84
N GLN A 140 -1.28 0.25 10.87
CA GLN A 140 -2.38 1.23 11.00
C GLN A 140 -3.73 0.55 11.25
N GLY A 141 -4.03 -0.54 10.54
CA GLY A 141 -5.28 -1.29 10.75
C GLY A 141 -5.38 -1.89 12.15
N PHE A 142 -4.30 -2.48 12.67
CA PHE A 142 -4.28 -3.02 14.04
C PHE A 142 -4.28 -1.92 15.11
N MET A 143 -3.73 -0.73 14.84
CA MET A 143 -3.91 0.44 15.71
C MET A 143 -5.38 0.82 15.81
N LEU A 144 -6.11 0.81 14.68
CA LEU A 144 -7.55 1.11 14.65
C LEU A 144 -8.36 0.07 15.43
N LEU A 145 -8.08 -1.22 15.21
CA LEU A 145 -8.75 -2.30 15.94
C LEU A 145 -8.55 -2.17 17.45
N ARG A 146 -7.33 -1.85 17.89
CA ARG A 146 -7.03 -1.64 19.31
C ARG A 146 -7.83 -0.46 19.88
N GLU A 147 -7.89 0.67 19.17
CA GLU A 147 -8.61 1.84 19.67
C GLU A 147 -10.12 1.62 19.69
N ALA A 148 -10.67 0.99 18.63
CA ALA A 148 -12.06 0.57 18.60
C ALA A 148 -12.39 -0.40 19.75
N ALA A 149 -11.49 -1.34 20.07
CA ALA A 149 -11.66 -2.26 21.20
C ALA A 149 -11.77 -1.53 22.53
N LYS A 150 -10.94 -0.49 22.76
CA LYS A 150 -11.04 0.33 23.97
C LYS A 150 -12.37 1.08 24.04
N VAL A 151 -12.73 1.81 22.99
CA VAL A 151 -13.95 2.64 22.97
C VAL A 151 -15.22 1.80 23.15
N ASN A 152 -15.25 0.61 22.56
CA ASN A 152 -16.41 -0.30 22.60
C ASN A 152 -16.34 -1.34 23.73
N ASN A 153 -15.33 -1.29 24.60
CA ASN A 153 -15.08 -2.29 25.65
C ASN A 153 -15.04 -3.74 25.14
N TRP A 154 -14.43 -3.96 23.97
CA TRP A 154 -14.23 -5.30 23.42
C TRP A 154 -12.90 -5.89 23.83
N HIS A 155 -12.91 -7.20 24.09
CA HIS A 155 -11.70 -7.98 24.30
C HIS A 155 -11.28 -8.67 23.00
N LEU A 156 -10.62 -7.92 22.12
CA LEU A 156 -10.15 -8.45 20.84
C LEU A 156 -8.88 -9.29 21.01
N ASN A 157 -8.89 -10.50 20.47
CA ASN A 157 -7.69 -11.31 20.30
C ASN A 157 -7.07 -11.05 18.92
N ASN A 158 -6.13 -10.10 18.86
CA ASN A 158 -5.48 -9.70 17.60
C ASN A 158 -4.72 -10.85 16.90
N GLY A 159 -4.13 -11.77 17.68
CA GLY A 159 -3.49 -12.97 17.14
C GLY A 159 -4.48 -13.90 16.45
N SER A 160 -5.63 -14.16 17.07
CA SER A 160 -6.71 -14.95 16.47
C SER A 160 -7.34 -14.27 15.26
N ILE A 161 -7.52 -12.94 15.28
CA ILE A 161 -8.00 -12.18 14.12
C ILE A 161 -7.04 -12.38 12.93
N ALA A 162 -5.73 -12.19 13.14
CA ALA A 162 -4.72 -12.42 12.11
C ALA A 162 -4.70 -13.88 11.63
N LEU A 163 -4.86 -14.85 12.53
CA LEU A 163 -4.93 -16.27 12.21
C LEU A 163 -6.08 -16.59 11.25
N MET A 164 -7.27 -16.06 11.54
CA MET A 164 -8.47 -16.29 10.73
C MET A 164 -8.34 -15.72 9.32
N TRP A 165 -7.55 -14.64 9.15
CA TRP A 165 -7.32 -14.05 7.83
C TRP A 165 -6.32 -14.83 6.97
N ARG A 166 -5.57 -15.79 7.52
CA ARG A 166 -4.57 -16.56 6.73
C ARG A 166 -5.19 -17.38 5.60
N GLY A 167 -6.48 -17.70 5.67
CA GLY A 167 -7.20 -18.47 4.66
C GLY A 167 -8.59 -17.90 4.39
N GLY A 168 -9.16 -18.25 3.24
CA GLY A 168 -10.54 -17.89 2.84
C GLY A 168 -10.74 -16.43 2.43
N CYS A 169 -10.19 -15.46 3.16
CA CYS A 169 -10.40 -14.04 2.87
C CYS A 169 -9.53 -13.52 1.70
N ILE A 170 -9.86 -12.33 1.18
CA ILE A 170 -9.16 -11.69 0.04
C ILE A 170 -7.73 -11.28 0.40
N ILE A 171 -7.47 -10.92 1.65
CA ILE A 171 -6.16 -10.45 2.11
C ILE A 171 -5.22 -11.60 2.54
N ARG A 172 -5.64 -12.85 2.31
CA ARG A 172 -4.87 -14.04 2.71
C ARG A 172 -3.46 -14.01 2.13
N SER A 173 -2.48 -14.27 2.99
CA SER A 173 -1.06 -14.23 2.65
C SER A 173 -0.22 -14.88 3.75
N VAL A 174 0.98 -15.33 3.39
CA VAL A 174 1.98 -15.85 4.36
C VAL A 174 2.31 -14.80 5.43
N PHE A 175 2.22 -13.52 5.07
CA PHE A 175 2.42 -12.35 5.92
C PHE A 175 1.58 -12.36 7.21
N LEU A 176 0.38 -12.91 7.17
CA LEU A 176 -0.52 -12.95 8.33
C LEU A 176 -0.06 -13.93 9.42
N GLY A 177 0.77 -14.92 9.07
CA GLY A 177 1.47 -15.76 10.05
C GLY A 177 2.37 -14.93 10.95
N ASN A 178 3.18 -14.04 10.35
CA ASN A 178 4.09 -13.17 11.09
C ASN A 178 3.36 -12.20 12.03
N ILE A 179 2.19 -11.69 11.64
CA ILE A 179 1.35 -10.84 12.50
C ILE A 179 0.85 -11.64 13.71
N LYS A 180 0.32 -12.85 13.47
CA LYS A 180 -0.18 -13.72 14.52
C LYS A 180 0.94 -14.08 15.51
N ASP A 181 2.15 -14.39 15.01
CA ASP A 181 3.29 -14.69 15.87
C ASP A 181 3.73 -13.47 16.68
N ALA A 182 3.74 -12.27 16.10
CA ALA A 182 4.03 -11.03 16.84
C ALA A 182 3.07 -10.80 18.02
N PHE A 183 1.75 -10.99 17.82
CA PHE A 183 0.77 -10.89 18.91
C PHE A 183 0.78 -12.09 19.86
N THR A 184 1.31 -13.24 19.44
CA THR A 184 1.52 -14.39 20.34
C THR A 184 2.67 -14.09 21.31
N THR A 185 3.76 -13.49 20.82
CA THR A 185 4.89 -13.06 21.65
C THR A 185 4.52 -11.90 22.56
N ASN A 186 3.77 -10.91 22.07
CA ASN A 186 3.29 -9.79 22.87
C ASN A 186 1.81 -9.50 22.57
N PRO A 187 0.86 -10.02 23.37
CA PRO A 187 -0.56 -9.77 23.18
C PRO A 187 -0.97 -8.30 23.32
N GLN A 188 -0.17 -7.50 24.03
CA GLN A 188 -0.40 -6.07 24.25
C GLN A 188 0.47 -5.19 23.33
N LEU A 189 0.97 -5.76 22.22
CA LEU A 189 1.80 -5.05 21.25
C LEU A 189 1.09 -3.78 20.77
N SER A 190 1.74 -2.64 20.98
CA SER A 190 1.13 -1.35 20.69
C SER A 190 1.12 -1.02 19.20
N ASN A 191 2.08 -1.52 18.44
CA ASN A 191 2.17 -1.35 17.00
C ASN A 191 3.02 -2.48 16.41
N LEU A 192 2.61 -3.02 15.27
CA LEU A 192 3.34 -4.07 14.56
C LEU A 192 4.78 -3.69 14.23
N LEU A 193 5.05 -2.42 13.94
CA LEU A 193 6.40 -1.92 13.62
C LEU A 193 7.41 -2.12 14.76
N LEU A 194 6.94 -2.32 15.99
CA LEU A 194 7.79 -2.54 17.17
C LEU A 194 8.11 -4.03 17.40
N ALA A 195 7.49 -4.95 16.67
CA ALA A 195 7.83 -6.36 16.78
C ALA A 195 9.16 -6.64 16.05
N PRO A 196 10.06 -7.47 16.58
CA PRO A 196 11.40 -7.69 16.03
C PRO A 196 11.41 -7.98 14.52
N TYR A 197 10.60 -8.94 14.08
CA TYR A 197 10.46 -9.30 12.66
C TYR A 197 10.14 -8.07 11.79
N PHE A 198 9.10 -7.30 12.13
CA PHE A 198 8.69 -6.15 11.31
C PHE A 198 9.71 -5.01 11.37
N SER A 199 10.30 -4.77 12.52
CA SER A 199 11.33 -3.74 12.68
C SER A 199 12.56 -4.02 11.79
N GLU A 200 13.00 -5.28 11.71
CA GLU A 200 14.09 -5.72 10.85
C GLU A 200 13.72 -5.61 9.36
N ARG A 201 12.52 -6.05 8.96
CA ARG A 201 12.05 -5.90 7.58
C ARG A 201 11.98 -4.43 7.16
N ILE A 202 11.46 -3.56 8.02
CA ILE A 202 11.40 -2.12 7.74
C ILE A 202 12.80 -1.53 7.63
N ALA A 203 13.73 -1.89 8.53
CA ALA A 203 15.12 -1.43 8.45
C ALA A 203 15.77 -1.75 7.09
N SER A 204 15.54 -2.97 6.57
CA SER A 204 16.06 -3.39 5.26
C SER A 204 15.33 -2.79 4.04
N CYS A 205 14.13 -2.24 4.23
CA CYS A 205 13.28 -1.73 3.15
C CYS A 205 13.14 -0.19 3.11
N GLN A 206 13.36 0.52 4.22
CA GLN A 206 13.02 1.94 4.32
C GLN A 206 13.76 2.82 3.30
N GLN A 207 15.01 2.49 2.97
CA GLN A 207 15.74 3.19 1.91
C GLN A 207 15.05 3.02 0.55
N SER A 208 14.51 1.84 0.26
CA SER A 208 13.79 1.56 -0.98
C SER A 208 12.47 2.32 -1.06
N MET A 209 11.77 2.49 0.07
CA MET A 209 10.59 3.36 0.13
C MET A 209 10.94 4.80 -0.29
N ARG A 210 12.06 5.33 0.20
CA ARG A 210 12.52 6.68 -0.17
C ARG A 210 12.83 6.79 -1.65
N GLN A 211 13.55 5.82 -2.21
CA GLN A 211 13.87 5.80 -3.64
C GLN A 211 12.61 5.79 -4.50
N VAL A 212 11.64 4.94 -4.16
CA VAL A 212 10.38 4.82 -4.90
C VAL A 212 9.56 6.11 -4.81
N VAL A 213 9.38 6.66 -3.61
CA VAL A 213 8.59 7.90 -3.42
C VAL A 213 9.26 9.09 -4.10
N ALA A 214 10.58 9.25 -3.95
CA ALA A 214 11.32 10.32 -4.60
C ALA A 214 11.26 10.21 -6.13
N GLN A 215 11.50 9.02 -6.67
CA GLN A 215 11.47 8.81 -8.13
C GLN A 215 10.07 9.02 -8.69
N ALA A 216 9.03 8.51 -8.03
CA ALA A 216 7.64 8.68 -8.43
C ALA A 216 7.27 10.18 -8.51
N ALA A 217 7.66 10.96 -7.49
CA ALA A 217 7.45 12.40 -7.47
C ALA A 217 8.21 13.11 -8.60
N LEU A 218 9.50 12.77 -8.80
CA LEU A 218 10.34 13.38 -9.84
C LEU A 218 9.79 13.16 -11.24
N VAL A 219 9.34 11.94 -11.58
CA VAL A 219 8.80 11.61 -12.91
C VAL A 219 7.33 11.95 -13.07
N GLY A 220 6.66 12.42 -12.01
CA GLY A 220 5.25 12.78 -12.05
C GLY A 220 4.30 11.58 -12.11
N VAL A 221 4.70 10.42 -11.60
CA VAL A 221 3.80 9.24 -11.47
C VAL A 221 3.19 9.24 -10.06
N PRO A 222 1.86 9.28 -9.92
CA PRO A 222 1.21 9.34 -8.61
C PRO A 222 1.42 8.05 -7.82
N ALA A 223 1.94 8.20 -6.60
CA ALA A 223 2.20 7.11 -5.65
C ALA A 223 1.67 7.45 -4.24
N PRO A 224 0.36 7.72 -4.07
CA PRO A 224 -0.18 8.25 -2.82
C PRO A 224 -0.06 7.29 -1.63
N ALA A 225 -0.27 5.99 -1.83
CA ALA A 225 -0.16 5.03 -0.72
C ALA A 225 1.30 4.77 -0.35
N PHE A 226 2.22 4.74 -1.33
CA PHE A 226 3.66 4.71 -1.02
C PHE A 226 4.11 5.96 -0.25
N SER A 227 3.67 7.13 -0.70
CA SER A 227 4.05 8.41 -0.09
C SER A 227 3.54 8.53 1.34
N THR A 228 2.28 8.18 1.58
CA THR A 228 1.70 8.22 2.94
C THR A 228 2.22 7.12 3.85
N ALA A 229 2.67 5.99 3.32
CA ALA A 229 3.41 4.99 4.11
C ALA A 229 4.72 5.55 4.64
N LEU A 230 5.51 6.19 3.77
CA LEU A 230 6.77 6.81 4.18
C LEU A 230 6.54 7.93 5.19
N ALA A 231 5.57 8.81 4.92
CA ALA A 231 5.22 9.91 5.83
C ALA A 231 4.76 9.40 7.21
N PHE A 232 3.92 8.36 7.25
CA PHE A 232 3.51 7.75 8.51
C PHE A 232 4.69 7.14 9.25
N TYR A 233 5.57 6.39 8.56
CA TYR A 233 6.72 5.76 9.19
C TYR A 233 7.66 6.80 9.82
N ASP A 234 8.03 7.84 9.08
CA ASP A 234 8.90 8.90 9.58
C ASP A 234 8.22 9.71 10.70
N GLY A 235 6.91 9.94 10.61
CA GLY A 235 6.15 10.60 11.68
C GLY A 235 6.02 9.76 12.95
N TYR A 236 5.83 8.45 12.82
CA TYR A 236 5.63 7.53 13.95
C TYR A 236 6.92 7.29 14.75
N ARG A 237 8.08 7.34 14.09
CA ARG A 237 9.39 7.15 14.74
C ARG A 237 10.04 8.45 15.23
N ALA A 238 9.42 9.60 14.97
CA ALA A 238 9.95 10.89 15.39
C ALA A 238 9.64 11.11 16.88
N ASP A 239 10.67 11.39 17.67
CA ASP A 239 10.51 11.77 19.08
C ASP A 239 9.79 13.12 19.21
N ILE A 240 10.09 14.05 18.30
CA ILE A 240 9.49 15.39 18.25
C ILE A 240 8.92 15.64 16.85
N LEU A 241 7.65 16.04 16.81
CA LEU A 241 6.96 16.53 15.60
C LEU A 241 6.75 18.05 15.68
N PRO A 242 6.57 18.75 14.54
CA PRO A 242 6.34 20.20 14.52
C PRO A 242 4.96 20.63 15.05
N ALA A 243 4.23 19.74 15.74
CA ALA A 243 2.94 20.03 16.35
C ALA A 243 3.04 21.02 17.52
N ASN A 244 4.24 21.30 18.04
CA ASN A 244 4.48 22.39 18.98
C ASN A 244 4.10 23.76 18.40
N LEU A 245 4.34 24.00 17.10
CA LEU A 245 3.91 25.23 16.43
C LEU A 245 2.38 25.30 16.31
N LEU A 246 1.73 24.18 15.95
CA LEU A 246 0.27 24.10 15.90
C LEU A 246 -0.35 24.40 17.27
N GLN A 247 0.26 23.91 18.36
CA GLN A 247 -0.18 24.21 19.73
C GLN A 247 0.04 25.67 20.11
N ALA A 248 1.12 26.32 19.64
CA ALA A 248 1.37 27.73 19.91
C ALA A 248 0.43 28.69 19.15
N GLN A 249 -0.10 28.26 17.99
CA GLN A 249 -1.00 29.04 17.16
C GLN A 249 -2.46 29.06 17.65
N ARG A 250 -2.88 28.10 18.49
CA ARG A 250 -4.27 27.92 18.96
C ARG A 250 -4.43 28.39 20.40
#